data_AF-A0A672I2Z9-F1
#
_entry.id   AF-A0A672I2Z9-F1
#
_cell.length_a   1.000
_cell.length_b   1.000
_cell.length_c   1.000
_cell.angle_alpha   90.00
_cell.angle_beta   90.00
_cell.angle_gamma   90.00
#
_symmetry.space_group_name_H-M   'P 1'
#
loop_
_entity.id
_entity.type
_entity.pdbx_description
1 polymer ?
#
loop_
_entity_poly.entity_id
_entity_poly.type
_entity_poly.pdbx_seq_one_letter_code
_entity_poly.pdbx_strand_id
1 'polypeptide(L)'
;AAVLQMLPLLAAVSVVLLSVLLVFLRTFSGEKRKRTLLDPNVKYPLPLIHKQEISHDTKKLRFGLPSGEHALGLPVGQHVYLSARVGGSLVVRAYTPISRWRFGSGFVTRDMMEQRLPAAAPDVLVVLCGPPAMIQNACLPNLDRLGHQPHNIFTY
;
A
#
# COMPACT_ATOMS: atom_id res chain seq x y z
N ALA A 1 35.55 -46.21 25.08
CA ALA A 1 35.34 -46.13 23.61
C ALA A 1 34.02 -45.43 23.24
N ALA A 2 32.87 -45.80 23.84
CA ALA A 2 31.56 -45.21 23.49
C ALA A 2 31.41 -43.70 23.74
N VAL A 3 32.03 -43.15 24.79
CA VAL A 3 31.93 -41.72 25.13
C VAL A 3 32.54 -40.81 24.05
N LEU A 4 33.64 -41.24 23.42
CA LEU A 4 34.31 -40.47 22.37
C LEU A 4 33.50 -40.44 21.06
N GLN A 5 32.66 -41.45 20.82
CA GLN A 5 31.76 -41.53 19.67
C GLN A 5 30.48 -40.69 19.84
N MET A 6 30.08 -40.39 21.08
CA MET A 6 28.87 -39.61 21.40
C MET A 6 29.09 -38.09 21.38
N LEU A 7 30.35 -37.64 21.56
CA LEU A 7 30.76 -36.24 21.53
C LEU A 7 30.37 -35.47 20.24
N PRO A 8 30.66 -35.97 19.02
CA PRO A 8 30.28 -35.26 17.79
C PRO A 8 28.76 -35.17 17.60
N LEU A 9 28.00 -36.17 18.08
CA LEU A 9 26.53 -36.18 17.98
C LEU A 9 25.91 -35.11 18.89
N LEU A 10 26.41 -34.97 20.12
CA LEU A 10 25.96 -33.94 21.06
C LEU A 10 26.29 -32.53 20.57
N ALA A 11 27.47 -32.33 19.97
CA ALA A 11 27.84 -31.07 19.36
C ALA A 11 26.96 -30.70 18.15
N ALA A 12 26.61 -31.68 17.31
CA ALA A 12 25.70 -31.44 16.19
C ALA A 12 24.29 -31.05 16.65
N VAL A 13 23.74 -31.75 17.65
CA VAL A 13 22.42 -31.44 18.22
C VAL A 13 22.40 -30.05 18.87
N SER A 14 23.47 -29.68 19.59
CA SER A 14 23.53 -28.36 20.23
C SER A 14 23.57 -27.22 19.20
N VAL A 15 24.32 -27.38 18.10
CA VAL A 15 24.36 -26.40 17.01
C VAL A 15 23.00 -26.26 16.31
N VAL A 16 22.31 -27.37 16.07
CA VAL A 16 20.95 -27.35 15.50
C VAL A 16 19.96 -26.66 16.45
N LEU A 17 19.98 -26.98 17.74
CA LEU A 17 19.10 -26.31 18.72
C LEU A 17 19.42 -24.82 18.84
N LEU A 18 20.70 -24.43 18.87
CA LEU A 18 21.11 -23.03 18.97
C LEU A 18 20.72 -22.23 17.72
N SER A 19 20.87 -22.82 16.53
CA SER A 19 20.49 -22.19 15.27
C SER A 19 18.97 -22.05 15.13
N VAL A 20 18.19 -23.08 15.50
CA VAL A 20 16.73 -23.00 15.56
C VAL A 20 16.28 -21.94 16.55
N LEU A 21 16.90 -21.87 17.74
CA LEU A 21 16.61 -20.84 18.73
C LEU A 21 16.96 -19.44 18.22
N LEU A 22 18.11 -19.26 17.56
CA LEU A 22 18.50 -17.97 16.97
C LEU A 22 17.55 -17.54 15.85
N VAL A 23 17.14 -18.46 14.98
CA VAL A 23 16.15 -18.19 13.93
C VAL A 23 14.81 -17.85 14.56
N PHE A 24 14.36 -18.60 15.58
CA PHE A 24 13.13 -18.34 16.31
C PHE A 24 13.15 -16.97 17.01
N LEU A 25 14.23 -16.62 17.68
CA LEU A 25 14.39 -15.30 18.33
C LEU A 25 14.41 -14.17 17.30
N ARG A 26 15.05 -14.37 16.14
CA ARG A 26 15.04 -13.38 15.05
C ARG A 26 13.69 -13.25 14.35
N THR A 27 12.93 -14.34 14.21
CA THR A 27 11.60 -14.30 13.60
C THR A 27 10.54 -13.73 14.55
N PHE A 28 10.70 -13.91 15.87
CA PHE A 28 9.76 -13.39 16.87
C PHE A 28 10.09 -11.99 17.38
N SER A 29 11.34 -11.52 17.29
CA SER A 29 11.71 -10.14 17.64
C SER A 29 11.34 -9.14 16.53
N GLY A 30 10.06 -9.11 16.15
CA GLY A 30 9.53 -8.09 15.25
C GLY A 30 9.35 -6.77 16.00
N GLU A 31 10.22 -5.78 15.73
CA GLU A 31 10.02 -4.43 16.25
C GLU A 31 8.67 -3.86 15.76
N LYS A 32 7.78 -3.60 16.70
CA LYS A 32 6.51 -2.92 16.42
C LYS A 32 6.81 -1.45 16.15
N ARG A 33 6.79 -1.04 14.89
CA ARG A 33 6.90 0.38 14.51
C ARG A 33 5.87 1.23 15.27
N LYS A 34 6.33 2.37 15.79
CA LYS A 34 5.48 3.37 16.45
C LYS A 34 4.44 3.91 15.45
N ARG A 35 3.21 4.16 15.90
CA ARG A 35 2.12 4.64 15.04
C ARG A 35 1.93 6.14 15.20
N THR A 36 1.75 6.86 14.10
CA THR A 36 1.51 8.31 14.11
C THR A 36 0.05 8.64 14.43
N LEU A 37 -0.90 8.03 13.73
CA LEU A 37 -2.32 8.26 13.94
C LEU A 37 -2.81 7.35 15.08
N LEU A 38 -3.10 7.94 16.24
CA LEU A 38 -3.54 7.22 17.44
C LEU A 38 -5.03 7.45 17.73
N ASP A 39 -5.49 8.68 17.54
CA ASP A 39 -6.87 9.10 17.77
C ASP A 39 -7.45 9.74 16.49
N PRO A 40 -8.58 9.23 15.95
CA PRO A 40 -9.19 9.77 14.74
C PRO A 40 -9.73 11.21 14.90
N ASN A 41 -9.96 11.70 16.12
CA ASN A 41 -10.51 13.03 16.40
C ASN A 41 -9.43 14.10 16.57
N VAL A 42 -8.16 13.71 16.60
CA VAL A 42 -7.02 14.61 16.82
C VAL A 42 -6.35 14.95 15.48
N LYS A 43 -6.02 16.24 15.29
CA LYS A 43 -5.25 16.70 14.13
C LYS A 43 -3.76 16.56 14.39
N TYR A 44 -3.07 15.85 13.50
CA TYR A 44 -1.63 15.66 13.56
C TYR A 44 -0.94 16.60 12.54
N PRO A 45 -0.15 17.60 12.98
CA PRO A 45 0.59 18.46 12.07
C PRO A 45 1.79 17.68 11.52
N LEU A 46 1.72 17.30 10.23
CA LEU A 46 2.81 16.63 9.54
C LEU A 46 3.40 17.59 8.48
N PRO A 47 4.71 17.86 8.49
CA PRO A 47 5.31 18.79 7.54
C PRO A 47 5.35 18.18 6.14
N LEU A 48 5.10 18.99 5.11
CA LEU A 48 5.36 18.59 3.73
C LEU A 48 6.87 18.55 3.51
N ILE A 49 7.42 17.36 3.27
CA ILE A 49 8.88 17.16 3.07
C ILE A 49 9.26 17.03 1.60
N HIS A 50 8.30 16.67 0.73
CA HIS A 50 8.56 16.56 -0.70
C HIS A 50 7.29 16.73 -1.51
N LYS A 51 7.40 17.41 -2.65
CA LYS A 51 6.33 17.59 -3.64
C LYS A 51 6.88 17.16 -4.99
N GLN A 52 6.27 16.12 -5.55
CA GLN A 52 6.59 15.63 -6.89
C GLN A 52 5.44 15.94 -7.83
N GLU A 53 5.73 16.47 -9.01
CA GLU A 53 4.75 16.60 -10.08
C GLU A 53 4.68 15.29 -10.87
N ILE A 54 3.47 14.75 -11.03
CA ILE A 54 3.22 13.51 -11.78
C ILE A 54 2.66 13.85 -13.16
N SER A 55 1.75 14.83 -13.21
CA SER A 55 1.19 15.42 -14.42
C SER A 55 0.90 16.91 -14.16
N HIS A 56 0.43 17.63 -15.18
CA HIS A 56 0.05 19.04 -15.08
C HIS A 56 -0.94 19.30 -13.92
N ASP A 57 -1.86 18.36 -13.67
CA ASP A 57 -2.91 18.45 -12.65
C ASP A 57 -2.68 17.56 -11.41
N THR A 58 -1.75 16.59 -11.47
CA THR A 58 -1.53 15.64 -10.38
C THR A 58 -0.17 15.84 -9.71
N LYS A 59 -0.19 16.00 -8.39
CA LYS A 59 1.00 16.15 -7.55
C LYS A 59 1.01 15.11 -6.44
N LYS A 60 2.15 14.45 -6.26
CA LYS A 60 2.40 13.52 -5.16
C LYS A 60 3.10 14.26 -4.02
N LEU A 61 2.37 14.40 -2.93
CA LEU A 61 2.83 15.06 -1.72
C LEU A 61 3.32 14.02 -0.70
N ARG A 62 4.51 14.21 -0.16
CA ARG A 62 5.07 13.38 0.91
C ARG A 62 5.15 14.21 2.17
N PHE A 63 4.49 13.73 3.22
CA PHE A 63 4.54 14.33 4.54
C PHE A 63 5.50 13.54 5.44
N GLY A 64 6.29 14.26 6.24
CA GLY A 64 7.19 13.66 7.22
C GLY A 64 6.40 13.13 8.42
N LEU A 65 6.77 11.94 8.89
CA LEU A 65 6.28 11.41 10.16
C LEU A 65 7.15 11.93 11.32
N PRO A 66 6.70 11.82 12.59
CA PRO A 66 7.46 12.30 13.74
C PRO A 66 8.89 11.75 13.84
N SER A 67 9.13 10.50 13.39
CA SER A 67 10.48 9.95 13.22
C SER A 67 10.51 8.90 12.10
N GLY A 68 11.71 8.50 11.67
CA GLY A 68 11.91 7.43 10.67
C GLY A 68 11.44 6.04 11.12
N GLU A 69 11.26 5.82 12.42
CA GLU A 69 10.72 4.58 13.00
C GLU A 69 9.19 4.53 12.97
N HIS A 70 8.53 5.68 12.75
CA HIS A 70 7.09 5.74 12.74
C HIS A 70 6.50 5.17 11.45
N ALA A 71 5.35 4.53 11.59
CA ALA A 71 4.42 4.26 10.52
C ALA A 71 3.17 5.12 10.70
N LEU A 72 2.49 5.47 9.61
CA LEU A 72 1.26 6.26 9.69
C LEU A 72 0.21 5.60 10.60
N GLY A 73 0.14 4.26 10.60
CA GLY A 73 -0.78 3.50 11.44
C GLY A 73 -2.17 3.28 10.82
N LEU A 74 -2.34 3.59 9.54
CA LEU A 74 -3.61 3.46 8.82
C LEU A 74 -3.83 2.00 8.31
N PRO A 75 -4.95 1.34 8.65
CA PRO A 75 -5.33 0.06 8.05
C PRO A 75 -5.54 0.15 6.53
N VAL A 76 -5.46 -0.99 5.83
CA VAL A 76 -5.75 -1.05 4.40
C VAL A 76 -7.22 -0.71 4.16
N GLY A 77 -7.50 0.06 3.09
CA GLY A 77 -8.86 0.50 2.75
C GLY A 77 -9.32 1.77 3.48
N GLN A 78 -8.55 2.28 4.43
CA GLN A 78 -8.86 3.52 5.16
C GLN A 78 -8.22 4.75 4.50
N HIS A 79 -8.77 5.93 4.79
CA HIS A 79 -8.29 7.22 4.29
C HIS A 79 -8.03 8.20 5.46
N VAL A 80 -7.39 9.32 5.17
CA VAL A 80 -7.14 10.41 6.14
C VAL A 80 -7.81 11.70 5.66
N TYR A 81 -8.12 12.60 6.59
CA TYR A 81 -8.53 13.96 6.26
C TYR A 81 -7.33 14.90 6.31
N LEU A 82 -7.08 15.63 5.22
CA LEU A 82 -6.16 16.76 5.21
C LEU A 82 -6.96 18.04 5.40
N SER A 83 -6.55 18.84 6.38
CA SER A 83 -7.11 20.17 6.62
C SER A 83 -6.07 21.25 6.37
N ALA A 84 -6.37 22.22 5.51
CA ALA A 84 -5.51 23.34 5.21
C ALA A 84 -6.33 24.64 5.10
N ARG A 85 -5.73 25.78 5.42
CA ARG A 85 -6.32 27.09 5.11
C ARG A 85 -5.94 27.48 3.69
N VAL A 86 -6.92 27.62 2.81
CA VAL A 86 -6.74 28.02 1.40
C VAL A 86 -7.57 29.27 1.17
N GLY A 87 -6.93 30.41 0.83
CA GLY A 87 -7.64 31.68 0.65
C GLY A 87 -8.41 32.15 1.88
N GLY A 88 -7.86 31.96 3.09
CA GLY A 88 -8.50 32.33 4.35
C GLY A 88 -9.56 31.33 4.87
N SER A 89 -10.02 30.41 4.04
CA SER A 89 -11.03 29.41 4.41
C SER A 89 -10.41 28.08 4.81
N LEU A 90 -10.95 27.44 5.85
CA LEU A 90 -10.55 26.08 6.24
C LEU A 90 -11.17 25.06 5.28
N VAL A 91 -10.32 24.39 4.50
CA VAL A 91 -10.72 23.32 3.59
C VAL A 91 -10.28 21.99 4.17
N VAL A 92 -11.20 21.03 4.23
CA VAL A 92 -10.94 19.66 4.68
C VAL A 92 -11.33 18.69 3.56
N ARG A 93 -10.42 17.77 3.21
CA ARG A 93 -10.64 16.79 2.14
C ARG A 93 -10.09 15.43 2.55
N ALA A 94 -10.81 14.37 2.19
CA ALA A 94 -10.36 13.00 2.36
C ALA A 94 -9.33 12.63 1.29
N TYR A 95 -8.27 11.92 1.68
CA TYR A 95 -7.24 11.38 0.80
C TYR A 95 -6.81 9.99 1.27
N THR A 96 -6.58 9.08 0.34
CA THR A 96 -6.04 7.74 0.64
C THR A 96 -4.53 7.75 0.45
N PRO A 97 -3.71 7.57 1.51
CA PRO A 97 -2.26 7.60 1.39
C PRO A 97 -1.71 6.45 0.52
N ILE A 98 -0.90 6.80 -0.48
CA ILE A 98 -0.29 5.85 -1.42
C ILE A 98 1.11 5.37 -1.01
N SER A 99 1.51 5.56 0.26
CA SER A 99 2.89 5.27 0.71
C SER A 99 3.29 3.80 0.60
N ARG A 100 2.32 2.88 0.65
CA ARG A 100 2.51 1.43 0.46
C ARG A 100 2.17 0.95 -0.96
N TRP A 101 1.67 1.83 -1.81
CA TRP A 101 1.32 1.52 -3.19
C TRP A 101 2.57 1.41 -4.04
N ARG A 102 2.72 0.29 -4.75
CA ARG A 102 3.91 -0.04 -5.56
C ARG A 102 3.63 0.00 -7.06
N PHE A 103 2.41 0.31 -7.47
CA PHE A 103 1.99 0.26 -8.87
C PHE A 103 1.91 1.68 -9.46
N GLY A 104 1.24 1.82 -10.61
CA GLY A 104 1.17 3.08 -11.36
C GLY A 104 0.56 4.25 -10.59
N SER A 105 0.86 5.46 -11.04
CA SER A 105 0.28 6.72 -10.55
C SER A 105 -0.03 7.65 -11.71
N GLY A 106 -1.07 8.47 -11.58
CA GLY A 106 -1.50 9.40 -12.63
C GLY A 106 -2.79 8.94 -13.30
N PHE A 107 -2.98 9.35 -14.55
CA PHE A 107 -4.17 9.00 -15.34
C PHE A 107 -4.19 7.50 -15.68
N VAL A 108 -5.38 6.89 -15.68
CA VAL A 108 -5.55 5.47 -16.01
C VAL A 108 -5.42 5.29 -17.52
N THR A 109 -4.33 4.66 -17.97
CA THR A 109 -4.08 4.38 -19.39
C THR A 109 -4.38 2.93 -19.75
N ARG A 110 -4.61 2.67 -21.04
CA ARG A 110 -4.79 1.31 -21.56
C ARG A 110 -3.65 0.39 -21.16
N ASP A 111 -2.40 0.83 -21.34
CA ASP A 111 -1.23 0.00 -21.06
C ASP A 111 -1.11 -0.36 -19.57
N MET A 112 -1.52 0.55 -18.67
CA MET A 112 -1.61 0.25 -17.24
C MET A 112 -2.66 -0.83 -16.95
N MET A 113 -3.79 -0.79 -17.65
CA MET A 113 -4.86 -1.77 -17.48
C MET A 113 -4.46 -3.13 -18.06
N GLU A 114 -3.88 -3.17 -19.26
CA GLU A 114 -3.41 -4.38 -19.92
C GLU A 114 -2.36 -5.14 -19.09
N GLN A 115 -1.43 -4.42 -18.46
CA GLN A 115 -0.39 -5.04 -17.63
C GLN A 115 -0.90 -5.58 -16.29
N ARG A 116 -2.11 -5.19 -15.85
CA ARG A 116 -2.55 -5.38 -14.45
C ARG A 116 -3.88 -6.10 -14.33
N LEU A 117 -4.75 -6.00 -15.32
CA LEU A 117 -6.01 -6.71 -15.35
C LEU A 117 -5.82 -8.10 -15.97
N PRO A 118 -6.64 -9.08 -15.57
CA PRO A 118 -6.80 -10.31 -16.33
C PRO A 118 -7.25 -10.01 -17.76
N ALA A 119 -6.84 -10.85 -18.71
CA ALA A 119 -7.35 -10.79 -20.07
C ALA A 119 -8.87 -10.98 -20.10
N ALA A 120 -9.53 -10.41 -21.10
CA ALA A 120 -10.97 -10.56 -21.27
C ALA A 120 -11.36 -12.03 -21.47
N ALA A 121 -12.28 -12.52 -20.65
CA ALA A 121 -12.87 -13.85 -20.74
C ALA A 121 -14.30 -13.83 -20.21
N PRO A 122 -15.15 -14.83 -20.56
CA PRO A 122 -16.54 -14.88 -20.11
C PRO A 122 -16.73 -14.93 -18.58
N ASP A 123 -15.75 -15.49 -17.86
CA ASP A 123 -15.73 -15.66 -16.41
C ASP A 123 -15.02 -14.52 -15.66
N VAL A 124 -14.51 -13.52 -16.37
CA VAL A 124 -13.83 -12.37 -15.79
C VAL A 124 -14.82 -11.23 -15.57
N LEU A 125 -15.03 -10.90 -14.29
CA LEU A 125 -15.86 -9.79 -13.84
C LEU A 125 -14.97 -8.56 -13.53
N VAL A 126 -15.29 -7.40 -14.11
CA VAL A 126 -14.63 -6.14 -13.80
C VAL A 126 -15.57 -5.24 -13.02
N VAL A 127 -15.19 -4.90 -11.79
CA VAL A 127 -16.00 -4.03 -10.92
C VAL A 127 -15.26 -2.72 -10.69
N LEU A 128 -15.84 -1.61 -11.10
CA LEU A 128 -15.25 -0.28 -11.05
C LEU A 128 -15.94 0.57 -10.00
N CYS A 129 -15.14 1.21 -9.14
CA CYS A 129 -15.59 2.29 -8.27
C CYS A 129 -14.78 3.55 -8.50
N GLY A 130 -15.39 4.69 -8.20
CA GLY A 130 -14.72 5.97 -8.21
C GLY A 130 -15.49 7.07 -8.92
N PRO A 131 -14.89 8.25 -9.10
CA PRO A 131 -15.57 9.40 -9.67
C PRO A 131 -16.10 9.11 -11.08
N PRO A 132 -17.31 9.60 -11.45
CA PRO A 132 -17.90 9.35 -12.76
C PRO A 132 -16.97 9.70 -13.93
N ALA A 133 -16.21 10.79 -13.83
CA ALA A 133 -15.26 11.20 -14.85
C ALA A 133 -14.12 10.18 -15.08
N MET A 134 -13.63 9.54 -14.01
CA MET A 134 -12.60 8.50 -14.14
C MET A 134 -13.17 7.27 -14.85
N ILE A 135 -14.36 6.86 -14.44
CA ILE A 135 -15.04 5.69 -15.00
C ILE A 135 -15.34 5.90 -16.49
N GLN A 136 -16.00 7.01 -16.83
CA GLN A 136 -16.50 7.28 -18.18
C GLN A 136 -15.39 7.66 -19.17
N ASN A 137 -14.39 8.45 -18.73
CA ASN A 137 -13.41 9.02 -19.66
C ASN A 137 -12.10 8.21 -19.71
N ALA A 138 -11.83 7.36 -18.73
CA ALA A 138 -10.58 6.59 -18.67
C ALA A 138 -10.86 5.08 -18.65
N CYS A 139 -11.62 4.57 -17.68
CA CYS A 139 -11.75 3.14 -17.48
C CYS A 139 -12.57 2.43 -18.58
N LEU A 140 -13.81 2.84 -18.81
CA LEU A 140 -14.71 2.17 -19.76
C LEU A 140 -14.16 2.13 -21.21
N PRO A 141 -13.62 3.24 -21.77
CA PRO A 141 -13.05 3.21 -23.13
C PRO A 141 -11.82 2.30 -23.25
N ASN A 142 -11.01 2.21 -22.19
CA ASN A 142 -9.84 1.33 -22.20
C ASN A 142 -10.23 -0.15 -22.06
N LEU A 143 -11.27 -0.47 -21.27
CA LEU A 143 -11.80 -1.84 -21.15
C LEU A 143 -12.40 -2.35 -22.45
N ASP A 144 -13.17 -1.50 -23.15
CA ASP A 144 -13.72 -1.82 -24.47
C ASP A 144 -12.63 -2.16 -25.48
N ARG A 145 -11.56 -1.35 -25.52
CA ARG A 145 -10.37 -1.59 -26.36
C ARG A 145 -9.61 -2.86 -25.99
N LEU A 146 -9.69 -3.30 -24.74
CA LEU A 146 -9.09 -4.56 -24.25
C LEU A 146 -10.03 -5.76 -24.43
N GLY A 147 -11.23 -5.57 -25.00
CA GLY A 147 -12.18 -6.62 -25.33
C GLY A 147 -13.08 -7.07 -24.19
N HIS A 148 -13.11 -6.35 -23.06
CA HIS A 148 -14.03 -6.67 -21.97
C HIS A 148 -15.47 -6.34 -22.35
N GLN A 149 -16.37 -7.30 -22.17
CA GLN A 149 -17.76 -7.16 -22.58
C GLN A 149 -18.56 -6.29 -21.59
N PRO A 150 -19.45 -5.38 -22.05
CA PRO A 150 -20.20 -4.49 -21.18
C PRO A 150 -21.03 -5.20 -20.09
N HIS A 151 -21.57 -6.38 -20.39
CA HIS A 151 -22.37 -7.16 -19.43
C HIS A 151 -21.55 -7.77 -18.28
N ASN A 152 -20.21 -7.79 -18.41
CA ASN A 152 -19.27 -8.24 -17.37
C ASN A 152 -18.61 -7.06 -16.63
N ILE A 153 -19.06 -5.82 -16.88
CA ILE A 153 -18.53 -4.61 -16.25
C ILE A 153 -19.61 -3.97 -15.38
N PHE A 154 -19.31 -3.78 -14.10
CA PHE A 154 -20.23 -3.20 -13.12
C PHE A 154 -19.61 -1.98 -12.47
N THR A 155 -20.36 -0.88 -12.42
CA THR A 155 -19.95 0.38 -11.80
C THR A 155 -20.81 0.66 -10.58
N TYR A 156 -20.21 1.21 -9.51
CA TYR A 156 -20.89 1.56 -8.27
C TYR A 156 -20.30 2.80 -7.60
#